data_AF-A0A2V7H5D1-F1
#
_entry.id   AF-A0A2V7H5D1-F1
#
_cell.length_a   1.000
_cell.length_b   1.000
_cell.length_c   1.000
_cell.angle_alpha   90.00
_cell.angle_beta   90.00
_cell.angle_gamma   90.00
#
_symmetry.space_group_name_H-M   'P 1'
#
loop_
_entity.id
_entity.type
_entity.pdbx_description
1 polymer ?
#
loop_
_entity_poly.entity_id
_entity_poly.type
_entity_poly.pdbx_seq_one_letter_code
_entity_poly.pdbx_strand_id
1 'polypeptide(L)'
;MAHAVSVGTTAVTARLGQLQASATVQVFASRTGLPSVLLTSQQLQLLVGDTARLGATVVDSSGKPLTSSALWSSTDGQVANVGTDGFVRAQSVGTMVVTAWAKGVSAQMSIRVRPGGGPQSAGLAVYDSVMLALMDRWGIPGGALALVKDGRLVLARGYGYADTATREMVAPTSLFRLASLSKPITAAAVLSLVDDGRISLDTIRLAGIRP
;
A
#
# COMPACT_ATOMS: atom_id res chain seq x y z
N MET A 1 34.02 6.40 -25.48
CA MET A 1 33.53 5.06 -25.09
C MET A 1 34.57 4.45 -24.17
N ALA A 2 34.18 3.91 -23.01
CA ALA A 2 35.10 3.31 -22.05
C ALA A 2 34.88 1.79 -22.01
N HIS A 3 35.97 1.02 -22.04
CA HIS A 3 35.95 -0.44 -21.93
C HIS A 3 36.60 -0.87 -20.62
N ALA A 4 35.93 -1.76 -19.89
CA ALA A 4 36.47 -2.33 -18.65
C ALA A 4 37.52 -3.41 -18.98
N VAL A 5 38.70 -3.30 -18.34
CA VAL A 5 39.86 -4.19 -18.61
C VAL A 5 40.11 -5.15 -17.45
N SER A 6 39.97 -4.68 -16.20
CA SER A 6 40.18 -5.49 -14.99
C SER A 6 39.40 -4.93 -13.80
N VAL A 7 39.26 -5.75 -12.76
CA VAL A 7 38.58 -5.42 -11.51
C VAL A 7 39.36 -4.35 -10.76
N GLY A 8 38.68 -3.31 -10.30
CA GLY A 8 39.32 -2.23 -9.57
C GLY A 8 38.48 -0.96 -9.58
N THR A 9 38.92 0.03 -8.84
CA THR A 9 38.30 1.36 -8.83
C THR A 9 39.15 2.30 -9.65
N THR A 10 38.54 3.03 -10.59
CA THR A 10 39.21 4.05 -11.40
C THR A 10 38.41 5.35 -11.39
N ALA A 11 39.06 6.49 -11.57
CA ALA A 11 38.40 7.78 -11.65
C ALA A 11 38.35 8.24 -13.11
N VAL A 12 37.15 8.51 -13.62
CA VAL A 12 36.96 9.12 -14.93
C VAL A 12 36.82 10.63 -14.73
N THR A 13 37.74 11.40 -15.29
CA THR A 13 37.71 12.86 -15.21
C THR A 13 37.37 13.46 -16.56
N ALA A 14 36.26 14.19 -16.64
CA ALA A 14 35.90 15.00 -17.80
C ALA A 14 36.42 16.43 -17.59
N ARG A 15 37.02 17.01 -18.63
CA ARG A 15 37.52 18.39 -18.62
C ARG A 15 36.95 19.19 -19.79
N LEU A 16 36.52 20.42 -19.53
CA LEU A 16 36.16 21.42 -20.53
C LEU A 16 36.81 22.76 -20.15
N GLY A 17 37.90 23.13 -20.83
CA GLY A 17 38.71 24.29 -20.46
C GLY A 17 39.36 24.13 -19.09
N GLN A 18 39.10 25.08 -18.17
CA GLN A 18 39.59 25.04 -16.78
C GLN A 18 38.67 24.23 -15.83
N LEU A 19 37.50 23.79 -16.29
CA LEU A 19 36.55 23.05 -15.47
C LEU A 19 36.81 21.55 -15.57
N GLN A 20 36.88 20.89 -14.42
CA GLN A 20 37.04 19.43 -14.33
C GLN A 20 35.98 18.83 -13.39
N ALA A 21 35.43 17.68 -13.78
CA ALA A 21 34.55 16.87 -12.95
C ALA A 21 35.04 15.42 -12.98
N SER A 22 35.22 14.83 -11.81
CA SER A 22 35.66 13.43 -11.67
C SER A 22 34.52 12.58 -11.13
N ALA A 23 34.32 11.41 -11.72
CA ALA A 23 33.41 10.38 -11.25
C ALA A 23 34.20 9.09 -10.99
N THR A 24 33.99 8.49 -9.83
CA THR A 24 34.59 7.20 -9.49
C THR A 24 33.79 6.08 -10.14
N VAL A 25 34.46 5.24 -10.92
CA VAL A 25 33.90 4.05 -11.57
C VAL A 25 34.54 2.82 -10.96
N GLN A 26 33.72 1.95 -10.35
CA GLN A 26 34.18 0.69 -9.79
C GLN A 26 33.83 -0.46 -10.73
N VAL A 27 34.85 -1.19 -11.17
CA VAL A 27 34.75 -2.38 -12.00
C VAL A 27 34.81 -3.60 -11.10
N PHE A 28 33.75 -4.42 -11.11
CA PHE A 28 33.67 -5.65 -10.32
C PHE A 28 34.11 -6.86 -11.15
N ALA A 29 34.63 -7.90 -10.49
CA ALA A 29 34.84 -9.20 -11.12
C ALA A 29 33.50 -9.73 -11.64
N SER A 30 33.43 -10.14 -12.91
CA SER A 30 32.31 -10.94 -13.40
C SER A 30 32.33 -12.30 -12.70
N ARG A 31 31.70 -12.36 -11.53
CA ARG A 31 31.45 -13.63 -10.82
C ARG A 31 30.30 -14.30 -11.56
N THR A 32 30.60 -15.28 -12.42
CA THR A 32 29.62 -16.27 -12.87
C THR A 32 29.12 -16.99 -11.62
N GLY A 33 27.92 -16.66 -11.13
CA GLY A 33 27.43 -17.21 -9.86
C GLY A 33 26.69 -16.25 -8.93
N LEU A 34 26.48 -14.98 -9.30
CA LEU A 34 25.79 -14.05 -8.40
C LEU A 34 24.31 -14.42 -8.24
N PRO A 35 23.77 -14.37 -7.02
CA PRO A 35 22.34 -14.51 -6.79
C PRO A 35 21.60 -13.33 -7.45
N SER A 36 20.32 -13.51 -7.77
CA SER A 36 19.44 -12.46 -8.27
C SER A 36 18.19 -12.31 -7.40
N VAL A 37 17.54 -11.15 -7.46
CA VAL A 37 16.29 -10.89 -6.75
C VAL A 37 15.15 -10.88 -7.77
N LEU A 38 14.24 -11.84 -7.65
CA LEU A 38 13.03 -11.92 -8.45
C LEU A 38 11.87 -11.28 -7.69
N LEU A 39 11.29 -10.23 -8.26
CA LEU A 39 10.12 -9.57 -7.68
C LEU A 39 8.84 -10.31 -8.06
N THR A 40 7.89 -10.40 -7.13
CA THR A 40 6.56 -10.97 -7.42
C THR A 40 5.80 -10.13 -8.46
N SER A 41 6.02 -8.81 -8.47
CA SER A 41 5.55 -7.89 -9.51
C SER A 41 6.55 -6.76 -9.71
N GLN A 42 6.65 -6.25 -10.95
CA GLN A 42 7.47 -5.07 -11.28
C GLN A 42 6.71 -3.75 -11.07
N GLN A 43 5.38 -3.80 -10.95
CA GLN A 43 4.53 -2.63 -10.73
C GLN A 43 3.41 -2.95 -9.74
N LEU A 44 3.14 -2.02 -8.84
CA LEU A 44 2.02 -2.11 -7.91
C LEU A 44 1.25 -0.79 -7.91
N GLN A 45 -0.07 -0.88 -7.99
CA GLN A 45 -0.94 0.27 -7.88
C GLN A 45 -1.68 0.22 -6.54
N LEU A 46 -1.61 1.32 -5.80
CA LEU A 46 -2.27 1.50 -4.51
C LEU A 46 -3.18 2.73 -4.56
N LEU A 47 -4.21 2.75 -3.75
CA LEU A 47 -4.91 3.97 -3.38
C LEU A 47 -4.24 4.58 -2.15
N VAL A 48 -4.32 5.89 -1.98
CA VAL A 48 -3.86 6.49 -0.72
C VAL A 48 -4.62 5.87 0.46
N GLY A 49 -3.87 5.42 1.46
CA GLY A 49 -4.40 4.69 2.61
C GLY A 49 -4.41 3.19 2.45
N ASP A 50 -4.21 2.68 1.24
CA ASP A 50 -3.95 1.25 1.08
C ASP A 50 -2.63 0.87 1.72
N THR A 51 -2.61 -0.36 2.18
CA THR A 51 -1.40 -1.03 2.65
C THR A 51 -1.20 -2.29 1.83
N ALA A 52 0.05 -2.63 1.54
CA ALA A 52 0.39 -3.82 0.78
C ALA A 52 1.71 -4.42 1.28
N ARG A 53 1.93 -5.69 0.95
CA ARG A 53 3.20 -6.36 1.21
C ARG A 53 3.90 -6.70 -0.09
N LEU A 54 5.15 -6.27 -0.21
CA LEU A 54 5.99 -6.55 -1.36
C LEU A 54 6.57 -7.95 -1.28
N GLY A 55 6.57 -8.66 -2.40
CA GLY A 55 7.13 -10.00 -2.53
C GLY A 55 8.41 -9.98 -3.34
N ALA A 56 9.46 -10.60 -2.81
CA ALA A 56 10.71 -10.82 -3.51
C ALA A 56 11.31 -12.18 -3.10
N THR A 57 11.75 -12.95 -4.09
CA THR A 57 12.43 -14.23 -3.93
C THR A 57 13.87 -14.07 -4.36
N VAL A 58 14.81 -14.40 -3.47
CA VAL A 58 16.23 -14.42 -3.81
C VAL A 58 16.55 -15.78 -4.42
N VAL A 59 17.15 -15.81 -5.60
CA VAL A 59 17.57 -17.04 -6.27
C VAL A 59 19.08 -17.07 -6.47
N ASP A 60 19.68 -18.25 -6.49
CA ASP A 60 21.09 -18.40 -6.90
C ASP A 60 21.26 -18.28 -8.43
N SER A 61 22.49 -18.44 -8.92
CA SER A 61 22.79 -18.37 -10.36
C SER A 61 22.16 -19.48 -11.20
N SER A 62 21.63 -20.53 -10.57
CA SER A 62 20.89 -21.61 -11.22
C SER A 62 19.37 -21.38 -11.21
N GLY A 63 18.92 -20.28 -10.60
CA GLY A 63 17.50 -19.96 -10.45
C GLY A 63 16.83 -20.65 -9.25
N LYS A 64 17.59 -21.33 -8.39
CA LYS A 64 17.04 -22.00 -7.21
C LYS A 64 16.75 -20.99 -6.10
N PRO A 65 15.56 -21.02 -5.47
CA PRO A 65 15.24 -20.15 -4.34
C PRO A 65 16.19 -20.35 -3.16
N LEU A 66 16.67 -19.25 -2.62
CA LEU A 66 17.46 -19.17 -1.40
C LEU A 66 16.55 -18.77 -0.23
N THR A 67 16.81 -19.31 0.96
CA THR A 67 16.06 -18.96 2.20
C THR A 67 16.32 -17.54 2.71
N SER A 68 17.13 -16.75 2.02
CA SER A 68 17.41 -15.35 2.37
C SER A 68 16.26 -14.45 1.92
N SER A 69 15.77 -13.56 2.79
CA SER A 69 14.80 -12.53 2.43
C SER A 69 15.48 -11.28 1.87
N ALA A 70 14.77 -10.56 1.01
CA ALA A 70 15.21 -9.24 0.56
C ALA A 70 14.88 -8.17 1.60
N LEU A 71 15.78 -7.21 1.79
CA LEU A 71 15.55 -5.99 2.55
C LEU A 71 15.05 -4.89 1.61
N TRP A 72 14.01 -4.18 2.02
CA TRP A 72 13.39 -3.15 1.20
C TRP A 72 13.82 -1.73 1.59
N SER A 73 13.86 -0.85 0.59
CA SER A 73 14.12 0.58 0.77
C SER A 73 13.31 1.39 -0.25
N SER A 74 12.93 2.61 0.10
CA SER A 74 12.25 3.55 -0.79
C SER A 74 13.07 4.81 -0.99
N THR A 75 12.92 5.42 -2.17
CA THR A 75 13.52 6.71 -2.53
C THR A 75 12.69 7.90 -2.06
N ASP A 76 11.40 7.68 -1.76
CA ASP A 76 10.46 8.74 -1.37
C ASP A 76 9.52 8.23 -0.27
N GLY A 77 9.65 8.80 0.93
CA GLY A 77 8.81 8.48 2.07
C GLY A 77 7.49 9.25 2.11
N GLN A 78 7.29 10.27 1.26
CA GLN A 78 6.07 11.09 1.23
C GLN A 78 4.93 10.40 0.45
N VAL A 79 5.27 9.65 -0.61
CA VAL A 79 4.27 8.93 -1.43
C VAL A 79 3.78 7.67 -0.70
N ALA A 80 4.67 6.93 -0.06
CA ALA A 80 4.36 5.77 0.76
C ALA A 80 5.52 5.47 1.72
N ASN A 81 5.20 4.97 2.91
CA ASN A 81 6.23 4.45 3.80
C ASN A 81 6.48 2.97 3.47
N VAL A 82 7.75 2.57 3.35
CA VAL A 82 8.16 1.20 3.02
C VAL A 82 9.11 0.69 4.10
N GLY A 83 8.64 -0.26 4.89
CA GLY A 83 9.44 -0.96 5.89
C GLY A 83 10.45 -1.91 5.25
N THR A 84 11.54 -2.21 5.96
CA THR A 84 12.59 -3.13 5.49
C THR A 84 12.10 -4.56 5.27
N ASP A 85 10.95 -4.91 5.87
CA ASP A 85 10.23 -6.18 5.75
C ASP A 85 9.32 -6.27 4.51
N GLY A 86 9.29 -5.20 3.70
CA GLY A 86 8.47 -5.07 2.51
C GLY A 86 7.04 -4.59 2.78
N PHE A 87 6.73 -4.13 3.99
CA PHE A 87 5.43 -3.54 4.28
C PHE A 87 5.35 -2.13 3.70
N VAL A 88 4.29 -1.83 2.94
CA VAL A 88 4.06 -0.53 2.31
C VAL A 88 2.77 0.07 2.83
N ARG A 89 2.81 1.35 3.21
CA ARG A 89 1.62 2.16 3.51
C ARG A 89 1.58 3.38 2.59
N ALA A 90 0.60 3.42 1.68
CA ALA A 90 0.41 4.52 0.76
C ALA A 90 -0.05 5.79 1.49
N GLN A 91 0.70 6.88 1.34
CA GLN A 91 0.50 8.12 2.10
C GLN A 91 -0.06 9.25 1.23
N SER A 92 0.52 9.48 0.04
CA SER A 92 0.10 10.55 -0.87
C SER A 92 0.14 10.11 -2.33
N VAL A 93 -0.59 10.83 -3.18
CA VAL A 93 -0.67 10.56 -4.61
C VAL A 93 0.69 10.79 -5.25
N GLY A 94 1.17 9.82 -6.01
CA GLY A 94 2.48 9.92 -6.64
C GLY A 94 2.94 8.60 -7.22
N THR A 95 4.14 8.60 -7.78
CA THR A 95 4.82 7.38 -8.19
C THR A 95 6.18 7.36 -7.52
N MET A 96 6.54 6.22 -6.96
CA MET A 96 7.85 6.00 -6.33
C MET A 96 8.52 4.76 -6.88
N VAL A 97 9.84 4.68 -6.66
CA VAL A 97 10.61 3.47 -6.89
C VAL A 97 11.06 2.91 -5.54
N VAL A 98 10.79 1.62 -5.36
CA VAL A 98 11.26 0.85 -4.22
C VAL A 98 12.28 -0.17 -4.70
N THR A 99 13.32 -0.38 -3.88
CA THR A 99 14.44 -1.26 -4.20
C THR A 99 14.51 -2.38 -3.17
N ALA A 100 14.48 -3.61 -3.64
CA ALA A 100 14.75 -4.82 -2.86
C ALA A 100 16.23 -5.18 -2.97
N TRP A 101 16.89 -5.36 -1.83
CA TRP A 101 18.31 -5.67 -1.73
C TRP A 101 18.52 -7.06 -1.12
N ALA A 102 19.38 -7.87 -1.73
CA ALA A 102 19.83 -9.13 -1.14
C ALA A 102 21.23 -9.51 -1.62
N LYS A 103 22.13 -9.95 -0.72
CA LYS A 103 23.46 -10.50 -1.07
C LYS A 103 24.26 -9.66 -2.09
N GLY A 104 24.15 -8.33 -2.02
CA GLY A 104 24.87 -7.40 -2.91
C GLY A 104 24.24 -7.17 -4.28
N VAL A 105 23.06 -7.74 -4.55
CA VAL A 105 22.26 -7.47 -5.76
C VAL A 105 20.95 -6.77 -5.39
N SER A 106 20.37 -6.06 -6.35
CA SER A 106 19.14 -5.30 -6.16
C SER A 106 18.16 -5.46 -7.32
N ALA A 107 16.87 -5.40 -7.02
CA ALA A 107 15.81 -5.27 -8.01
C ALA A 107 14.89 -4.10 -7.65
N GLN A 108 14.37 -3.43 -8.67
CA GLN A 108 13.52 -2.25 -8.51
C GLN A 108 12.10 -2.54 -9.01
N MET A 109 11.12 -1.94 -8.35
CA MET A 109 9.75 -1.87 -8.84
C MET A 109 9.15 -0.49 -8.62
N SER A 110 8.18 -0.13 -9.44
CA SER A 110 7.45 1.12 -9.29
C SER A 110 6.15 0.91 -8.51
N ILE A 111 5.90 1.78 -7.53
CA ILE A 111 4.60 1.86 -6.85
C ILE A 111 3.92 3.15 -7.32
N ARG A 112 2.71 3.01 -7.88
CA ARG A 112 1.87 4.15 -8.25
C ARG A 112 0.73 4.26 -7.24
N VAL A 113 0.72 5.36 -6.50
CA VAL A 113 -0.35 5.68 -5.57
C VAL A 113 -1.34 6.63 -6.26
N ARG A 114 -2.58 6.18 -6.42
CA ARG A 114 -3.70 6.98 -6.92
C ARG A 114 -4.50 7.57 -5.76
N PRO A 115 -5.32 8.60 -6.00
CA PRO A 115 -6.25 9.08 -4.99
C PRO A 115 -7.19 7.95 -4.56
N GLY A 116 -7.19 7.60 -3.28
CA GLY A 116 -8.33 6.90 -2.67
C GLY A 116 -9.52 7.84 -2.63
N GLY A 117 -10.75 7.32 -2.71
CA GLY A 117 -11.96 8.14 -2.83
C GLY A 117 -12.01 9.30 -1.83
N GLY A 118 -11.89 10.53 -2.36
CA GLY A 118 -12.02 11.79 -1.63
C GLY A 118 -10.77 12.70 -1.67
N PRO A 119 -10.92 14.04 -1.73
CA PRO A 119 -9.81 14.98 -1.69
C PRO A 119 -9.10 14.93 -0.34
N GLN A 120 -7.82 14.54 -0.34
CA GLN A 120 -6.93 14.61 0.81
C GLN A 120 -6.73 16.06 1.23
N SER A 121 -7.51 16.51 2.21
CA SER A 121 -7.20 17.74 2.91
C SER A 121 -6.22 17.41 4.03
N ALA A 122 -5.12 18.16 4.12
CA ALA A 122 -4.07 18.04 5.13
C ALA A 122 -4.62 18.01 6.58
N GLY A 123 -5.87 18.43 6.81
CA GLY A 123 -6.57 18.35 8.09
C GLY A 123 -7.16 16.98 8.46
N LEU A 124 -7.16 15.97 7.58
CA LEU A 124 -7.79 14.67 7.86
C LEU A 124 -6.85 13.64 8.51
N ALA A 125 -5.54 13.94 8.62
CA ALA A 125 -4.56 13.03 9.22
C ALA A 125 -4.82 12.74 10.72
N VAL A 126 -5.57 13.62 11.40
CA VAL A 126 -5.98 13.42 12.79
C VAL A 126 -6.84 12.15 12.94
N TYR A 127 -7.66 11.81 11.94
CA TYR A 127 -8.53 10.64 11.98
C TYR A 127 -7.74 9.32 11.95
N ASP A 128 -6.64 9.27 11.20
CA ASP A 128 -5.73 8.13 11.21
C ASP A 128 -5.16 7.90 12.62
N SER A 129 -4.74 8.97 13.29
CA SER A 129 -4.14 8.90 14.63
C SER A 129 -5.14 8.41 15.67
N VAL A 130 -6.37 8.90 15.61
CA VAL A 130 -7.46 8.45 16.49
C VAL A 130 -7.80 6.99 16.23
N MET A 131 -7.90 6.57 14.96
CA MET A 131 -8.21 5.19 14.60
C MET A 131 -7.16 4.22 15.13
N LEU A 132 -5.87 4.52 14.91
CA LEU A 132 -4.77 3.69 15.39
C LEU A 132 -4.75 3.60 16.92
N ALA A 133 -4.98 4.72 17.62
CA ALA A 133 -5.04 4.73 19.09
C ALA A 133 -6.21 3.90 19.64
N LEU A 134 -7.38 3.92 18.98
CA LEU A 134 -8.52 3.07 19.35
C LEU A 134 -8.23 1.59 19.08
N MET A 135 -7.63 1.28 17.93
CA MET A 135 -7.29 -0.10 17.59
C MET A 135 -6.29 -0.69 18.59
N ASP A 136 -5.25 0.06 18.94
CA ASP A 136 -4.26 -0.35 19.94
C ASP A 136 -4.91 -0.55 21.31
N ARG A 137 -5.67 0.44 21.80
CA ARG A 137 -6.34 0.40 23.10
C ARG A 137 -7.25 -0.81 23.29
N TRP A 138 -7.94 -1.23 22.23
CA TRP A 138 -8.94 -2.30 22.29
C TRP A 138 -8.47 -3.61 21.66
N GLY A 139 -7.20 -3.69 21.22
CA GLY A 139 -6.64 -4.87 20.57
C GLY A 139 -7.38 -5.25 19.27
N ILE A 140 -7.87 -4.27 18.52
CA ILE A 140 -8.61 -4.50 17.28
C ILE A 140 -7.62 -4.79 16.15
N PRO A 141 -7.66 -5.97 15.52
CA PRO A 141 -6.65 -6.38 14.54
C PRO A 141 -6.74 -5.61 13.22
N GLY A 142 -7.95 -5.17 12.84
CA GLY A 142 -8.19 -4.43 11.61
C GLY A 142 -9.50 -3.65 11.64
N GLY A 143 -9.57 -2.56 10.90
CA GLY A 143 -10.75 -1.72 10.78
C GLY A 143 -10.69 -0.82 9.56
N ALA A 144 -11.82 -0.21 9.21
CA ALA A 144 -11.92 0.73 8.10
C ALA A 144 -12.62 2.02 8.56
N LEU A 145 -12.26 3.15 7.96
CA LEU A 145 -12.85 4.45 8.22
C LEU A 145 -13.20 5.15 6.91
N ALA A 146 -14.42 5.67 6.84
CA ALA A 146 -14.86 6.56 5.78
C ALA A 146 -15.43 7.86 6.37
N LEU A 147 -15.14 8.99 5.74
CA LEU A 147 -15.77 10.28 6.05
C LEU A 147 -16.47 10.84 4.82
N VAL A 148 -17.72 11.25 5.01
CA VAL A 148 -18.54 11.92 4.00
C VAL A 148 -18.84 13.33 4.50
N LYS A 149 -18.64 14.32 3.63
CA LYS A 149 -18.98 15.73 3.89
C LYS A 149 -19.68 16.29 2.65
N ASP A 150 -20.81 16.96 2.86
CA ASP A 150 -21.59 17.60 1.78
C ASP A 150 -21.92 16.61 0.64
N GLY A 151 -22.33 15.39 1.01
CA GLY A 151 -22.68 14.31 0.08
C GLY A 151 -21.47 13.69 -0.65
N ARG A 152 -20.24 14.10 -0.34
CA ARG A 152 -19.02 13.61 -0.99
C ARG A 152 -18.17 12.83 -0.01
N LEU A 153 -17.70 11.66 -0.45
CA LEU A 153 -16.65 10.92 0.26
C LEU A 153 -15.37 11.76 0.24
N VAL A 154 -14.83 12.08 1.41
CA VAL A 154 -13.61 12.88 1.59
C VAL A 154 -12.45 12.07 2.19
N LEU A 155 -12.74 10.91 2.79
CA LEU A 155 -11.76 9.93 3.25
C LEU A 155 -12.34 8.53 3.12
N ALA A 156 -11.53 7.57 2.68
CA ALA A 156 -11.77 6.13 2.87
C ALA A 156 -10.43 5.43 3.07
N ARG A 157 -10.28 4.70 4.17
CA ARG A 157 -9.02 4.03 4.56
C ARG A 157 -9.28 2.70 5.24
N GLY A 158 -8.40 1.73 5.01
CA GLY A 158 -8.27 0.51 5.80
C GLY A 158 -7.08 0.59 6.75
N TYR A 159 -7.16 -0.16 7.85
CA TYR A 159 -6.15 -0.22 8.91
C TYR A 159 -6.00 -1.65 9.39
N GLY A 160 -4.76 -2.07 9.66
CA GLY A 160 -4.47 -3.40 10.21
C GLY A 160 -4.87 -4.55 9.27
N TYR A 161 -5.12 -5.72 9.85
CA TYR A 161 -5.34 -6.98 9.14
C TYR A 161 -6.81 -7.38 9.09
N ALA A 162 -7.30 -7.70 7.89
CA ALA A 162 -8.59 -8.35 7.68
C ALA A 162 -8.54 -9.82 8.15
N ASP A 163 -7.37 -10.46 8.00
CA ASP A 163 -7.07 -11.78 8.52
C ASP A 163 -5.66 -11.78 9.14
N THR A 164 -5.59 -12.02 10.45
CA THR A 164 -4.33 -12.00 11.21
C THR A 164 -3.44 -13.21 10.94
N ALA A 165 -4.01 -14.34 10.51
CA ALA A 165 -3.27 -15.56 10.23
C ALA A 165 -2.59 -15.48 8.85
N THR A 166 -3.32 -15.04 7.83
CA THR A 166 -2.78 -14.87 6.47
C THR A 166 -2.05 -13.53 6.30
N ARG A 167 -2.20 -12.62 7.26
CA ARG A 167 -1.73 -11.23 7.20
C ARG A 167 -2.34 -10.46 6.02
N GLU A 168 -3.57 -10.80 5.64
CA GLU A 168 -4.34 -10.03 4.68
C GLU A 168 -4.69 -8.67 5.29
N MET A 169 -4.44 -7.59 4.54
CA MET A 169 -4.69 -6.23 5.01
C MET A 169 -6.14 -5.81 4.79
N VAL A 170 -6.66 -4.95 5.68
CA VAL A 170 -7.92 -4.27 5.41
C VAL A 170 -7.73 -3.25 4.30
N ALA A 171 -8.49 -3.41 3.21
CA ALA A 171 -8.65 -2.40 2.16
C ALA A 171 -9.85 -1.48 2.48
N PRO A 172 -9.92 -0.26 1.91
CA PRO A 172 -11.10 0.61 2.02
C PRO A 172 -12.41 -0.03 1.55
N THR A 173 -12.31 -1.08 0.72
CA THR A 173 -13.44 -1.85 0.16
C THR A 173 -13.62 -3.22 0.81
N SER A 174 -12.82 -3.57 1.83
CA SER A 174 -12.99 -4.83 2.55
C SER A 174 -14.37 -4.88 3.22
N LEU A 175 -15.02 -6.03 3.15
CA LEU A 175 -16.35 -6.23 3.72
C LEU A 175 -16.25 -6.61 5.20
N PHE A 176 -17.11 -5.99 6.01
CA PHE A 176 -17.29 -6.30 7.42
C PHE A 176 -18.74 -6.71 7.68
N ARG A 177 -18.96 -7.57 8.68
CA ARG A 177 -20.34 -7.83 9.16
C ARG A 177 -20.84 -6.60 9.91
N LEU A 178 -21.93 -6.02 9.42
CA LEU A 178 -22.52 -4.81 10.00
C LEU A 178 -23.25 -5.07 11.33
N ALA A 179 -23.68 -6.30 11.61
CA ALA A 179 -24.46 -6.65 12.79
C ALA A 179 -25.64 -5.66 13.00
N SER A 180 -25.81 -5.12 14.20
CA SER A 180 -26.88 -4.17 14.50
C SER A 180 -26.79 -2.85 13.73
N LEU A 181 -25.67 -2.52 13.07
CA LEU A 181 -25.56 -1.37 12.19
C LEU A 181 -26.45 -1.51 10.93
N SER A 182 -26.95 -2.71 10.63
CA SER A 182 -27.94 -2.91 9.57
C SER A 182 -29.31 -2.29 9.86
N LYS A 183 -29.67 -2.06 11.13
CA LYS A 183 -30.99 -1.54 11.53
C LYS A 183 -31.34 -0.18 10.89
N PRO A 184 -30.48 0.87 10.98
CA PRO A 184 -30.78 2.14 10.32
C PRO A 184 -30.89 2.02 8.80
N ILE A 185 -30.16 1.09 8.16
CA ILE A 185 -30.28 0.83 6.72
C ILE A 185 -31.67 0.26 6.40
N THR A 186 -32.09 -0.76 7.15
CA THR A 186 -33.44 -1.33 7.03
C THR A 186 -34.52 -0.30 7.31
N ALA A 187 -34.35 0.53 8.36
CA ALA A 187 -35.28 1.60 8.69
C ALA A 187 -35.38 2.63 7.55
N ALA A 188 -34.27 3.06 6.97
CA ALA A 188 -34.27 3.97 5.82
C ALA A 188 -34.98 3.37 4.60
N ALA A 189 -34.77 2.08 4.32
CA ALA A 189 -35.49 1.40 3.24
C ALA A 189 -37.00 1.33 3.49
N VAL A 190 -37.42 1.06 4.74
CA VAL A 190 -38.83 1.08 5.15
C VAL A 190 -39.41 2.50 5.04
N LEU A 191 -38.72 3.51 5.54
CA LEU A 191 -39.17 4.90 5.48
C LEU A 191 -39.27 5.40 4.03
N SER A 192 -38.38 4.98 3.13
CA SER A 192 -38.51 5.29 1.69
C SER A 192 -39.82 4.73 1.11
N LEU A 193 -40.26 3.54 1.54
CA LEU A 193 -41.54 2.98 1.11
C LEU A 193 -42.74 3.73 1.69
N VAL A 194 -42.59 4.33 2.89
CA VAL A 194 -43.60 5.20 3.49
C VAL A 194 -43.71 6.50 2.69
N ASP A 195 -42.58 7.13 2.36
CA ASP A 195 -42.52 8.34 1.54
C ASP A 195 -43.13 8.11 0.15
N ASP A 196 -42.91 6.93 -0.44
CA ASP A 196 -43.53 6.49 -1.70
C ASP A 196 -45.03 6.13 -1.57
N GLY A 197 -45.62 6.20 -0.36
CA GLY A 197 -47.01 5.86 -0.09
C GLY A 197 -47.34 4.37 -0.19
N ARG A 198 -46.33 3.49 -0.21
CA ARG A 198 -46.50 2.03 -0.39
C ARG A 198 -46.84 1.30 0.90
N ILE A 199 -46.43 1.84 2.05
CA ILE A 199 -46.73 1.33 3.39
C ILE A 199 -47.02 2.52 4.33
N SER A 200 -47.76 2.30 5.42
CA SER A 200 -48.01 3.33 6.45
C SER A 200 -47.48 2.88 7.81
N LEU A 201 -46.81 3.79 8.53
CA LEU A 201 -46.33 3.53 9.90
C LEU A 201 -47.48 3.43 10.91
N ASP A 202 -48.64 4.02 10.61
CA ASP A 202 -49.84 3.96 11.47
C ASP A 202 -50.62 2.65 11.27
N THR A 203 -50.13 1.77 10.40
CA THR A 203 -50.77 0.47 10.18
C THR A 203 -50.64 -0.38 11.45
N ILE A 204 -51.75 -0.53 12.17
CA ILE A 204 -51.84 -1.22 13.46
C ILE A 204 -51.66 -2.75 13.35
N ARG A 205 -51.59 -3.30 12.13
CA ARG A 205 -51.37 -4.73 11.85
C ARG A 205 -50.50 -4.91 10.62
N LEU A 206 -49.49 -5.77 10.70
CA LEU A 206 -48.79 -6.29 9.52
C LEU A 206 -49.72 -7.27 8.77
N ALA A 207 -50.64 -6.75 7.96
CA ALA A 207 -51.57 -7.57 7.19
C ALA A 207 -50.85 -8.17 5.97
N GLY A 208 -50.86 -9.50 5.82
CA GLY A 208 -50.48 -10.18 4.56
C GLY A 208 -49.09 -10.81 4.48
N ILE A 209 -48.26 -10.76 5.54
CA ILE A 209 -47.04 -11.56 5.62
C ILE A 209 -47.41 -12.93 6.19
N ARG A 210 -47.64 -13.93 5.32
CA ARG A 210 -47.75 -15.33 5.78
C ARG A 210 -46.36 -15.80 6.23
N PRO A 211 -46.28 -16.56 7.34
CA PRO A 211 -45.01 -17.03 7.90
C PRO A 211 -44.20 -17.88 6.91
#